data_AF-A0A8H5ABF4-F1
#
_entry.id   AF-A0A8H5ABF4-F1
#
_cell.length_a   1.000
_cell.length_b   1.000
_cell.length_c   1.000
_cell.angle_alpha   90.00
_cell.angle_beta   90.00
_cell.angle_gamma   90.00
#
_symmetry.space_group_name_H-M   'P 1'
#
loop_
_entity.id
_entity.type
_entity.pdbx_description
1 polymer ?
#
loop_
_entity_poly.entity_id
_entity_poly.type
_entity_poly.pdbx_seq_one_letter_code
_entity_poly.pdbx_strand_id
1 'polypeptide(L)'
;MEREITAAKSETAAAEKSTRRLKEVGGAKSQEFKEAIFSTLGWTVTFIPNGKMRVESTFYPSQTDEHENSIVFDGERGTMKVGGGPRSDFARRINDQIGFWVREKGCIPGFLAALTLEFYEEHTRASK
;
A
#
# COMPACT_ATOMS: atom_id res chain seq x y z
N MET A 1 9.05 27.36 -42.60
CA MET A 1 8.23 26.14 -42.74
C MET A 1 9.01 24.86 -42.37
N GLU A 2 9.94 24.33 -43.17
CA GLU A 2 10.64 23.06 -42.83
C GLU A 2 11.49 23.12 -41.54
N ARG A 3 12.17 24.24 -41.28
CA ARG A 3 12.94 24.48 -40.04
C ARG A 3 12.06 24.60 -38.79
N GLU A 4 10.85 25.12 -38.94
CA GLU A 4 9.90 25.25 -37.82
C GLU A 4 9.27 23.90 -37.46
N ILE A 5 9.01 23.06 -38.46
CA ILE A 5 8.51 21.69 -38.24
C ILE A 5 9.57 20.83 -37.56
N THR A 6 10.85 20.99 -37.90
CA THR A 6 11.95 20.25 -37.24
C THR A 6 12.21 20.74 -35.83
N ALA A 7 12.17 22.06 -35.58
CA ALA A 7 12.29 22.63 -34.25
C ALA A 7 11.15 22.16 -33.33
N ALA A 8 9.89 22.25 -33.80
CA ALA A 8 8.73 21.78 -33.06
C ALA A 8 8.78 20.27 -32.75
N LYS A 9 9.20 19.44 -33.71
CA LYS A 9 9.38 17.99 -33.49
C LYS A 9 10.47 17.67 -32.47
N SER A 10 11.53 18.48 -32.42
CA SER A 10 12.62 18.31 -31.45
C SER A 10 12.20 18.70 -30.03
N GLU A 11 11.38 19.74 -29.90
CA GLU A 11 10.78 20.19 -28.64
C GLU A 11 9.80 19.16 -28.08
N THR A 12 8.94 18.59 -28.94
CA THR A 12 8.01 17.53 -28.52
C THR A 12 8.75 16.27 -28.08
N ALA A 13 9.81 15.87 -28.79
CA ALA A 13 10.61 14.71 -28.42
C ALA A 13 11.38 14.91 -27.09
N ALA A 14 11.85 16.13 -26.81
CA ALA A 14 12.49 16.47 -25.55
C ALA A 14 11.48 16.45 -24.38
N ALA A 15 10.28 16.99 -24.59
CA ALA A 15 9.19 16.97 -23.62
C ALA A 15 8.71 15.53 -23.31
N GLU A 16 8.56 14.68 -24.32
CA GLU A 16 8.20 13.27 -24.14
C GLU A 16 9.29 12.48 -23.40
N LYS A 17 10.56 12.70 -23.74
CA LYS A 17 11.70 12.05 -23.09
C LYS A 17 11.83 12.44 -21.62
N SER A 18 11.61 13.72 -21.30
CA SER A 18 11.63 14.20 -19.91
C SER A 18 10.45 13.64 -19.11
N THR A 19 9.24 13.63 -19.68
CA THR A 19 8.04 13.04 -19.07
C THR A 19 8.22 11.54 -18.81
N ARG A 20 8.82 10.81 -19.75
CA ARG A 20 9.13 9.39 -19.60
C ARG A 20 10.13 9.13 -18.48
N ARG A 21 11.23 9.89 -18.43
CA ARG A 21 12.24 9.76 -17.36
C ARG A 21 11.67 10.08 -15.99
N LEU A 22 10.82 11.12 -15.87
CA LEU A 22 10.13 11.45 -14.62
C LEU A 22 9.22 10.31 -14.14
N LYS A 23 8.51 9.64 -15.06
CA LYS A 23 7.69 8.46 -14.73
C LYS A 23 8.56 7.27 -14.31
N GLU A 24 9.66 7.00 -15.00
CA GLU A 24 10.57 5.90 -14.71
C GLU A 24 11.27 6.10 -13.35
N VAL A 25 11.80 7.31 -13.08
CA VAL A 25 12.45 7.64 -11.79
C VAL A 25 11.45 7.66 -10.64
N GLY A 26 10.23 8.18 -10.87
CA GLY A 26 9.15 8.15 -9.88
C GLY A 26 8.70 6.73 -9.53
N GLY A 27 8.67 5.83 -10.53
CA GLY A 27 8.37 4.41 -10.34
C GLY A 27 9.44 3.68 -9.52
N ALA A 28 10.72 3.85 -9.88
CA ALA A 28 11.84 3.18 -9.20
C ALA A 28 11.95 3.56 -7.71
N LYS A 29 11.85 4.86 -7.39
CA LYS A 29 11.91 5.34 -6.00
C LYS A 29 10.73 4.86 -5.14
N SER A 30 9.56 4.73 -5.76
CA SER A 30 8.37 4.20 -5.08
C SER A 30 8.48 2.70 -4.82
N GLN A 31 9.20 1.98 -5.68
CA GLN A 31 9.42 0.54 -5.55
C GLN A 31 10.41 0.23 -4.41
N GLU A 32 11.53 0.94 -4.34
CA GLU A 32 12.50 0.82 -3.23
C GLU A 32 11.84 1.09 -1.86
N PHE A 33 10.94 2.07 -1.79
CA PHE A 33 10.20 2.38 -0.57
C PHE A 33 9.24 1.25 -0.16
N LYS A 34 8.53 0.65 -1.12
CA LYS A 34 7.65 -0.51 -0.85
C LYS A 34 8.46 -1.71 -0.35
N GLU A 35 9.61 -1.96 -0.98
CA GLU A 35 10.51 -3.05 -0.61
C GLU A 35 11.06 -2.86 0.81
N ALA A 36 11.44 -1.64 1.17
CA ALA A 36 11.90 -1.32 2.52
C ALA A 36 10.80 -1.54 3.58
N ILE A 37 9.56 -1.12 3.31
CA ILE A 37 8.43 -1.37 4.24
C ILE A 37 8.16 -2.86 4.37
N PHE A 38 8.15 -3.59 3.25
CA PHE A 38 7.99 -5.03 3.25
C PHE A 38 9.05 -5.72 4.11
N SER A 39 10.34 -5.42 3.89
CA SER A 39 11.43 -6.09 4.57
C SER A 39 11.55 -5.73 6.06
N THR A 40 11.09 -4.55 6.46
CA THR A 40 11.25 -4.06 7.84
C THR A 40 10.03 -4.26 8.71
N LEU A 41 8.82 -4.13 8.18
CA LEU A 41 7.57 -4.14 8.96
C LEU A 41 6.72 -5.39 8.72
N GLY A 42 7.00 -6.16 7.67
CA GLY A 42 6.20 -7.34 7.30
C GLY A 42 4.85 -6.99 6.66
N TRP A 43 4.79 -5.86 5.95
CA TRP A 43 3.59 -5.40 5.24
C TRP A 43 3.90 -5.12 3.77
N THR A 44 3.11 -5.70 2.88
CA THR A 44 3.09 -5.34 1.46
C THR A 44 2.27 -4.07 1.27
N VAL A 45 2.84 -3.05 0.61
CA VAL A 45 2.19 -1.76 0.39
C VAL A 45 1.91 -1.50 -1.08
N THR A 46 0.64 -1.27 -1.39
CA THR A 46 0.17 -0.93 -2.75
C THR A 46 -0.50 0.43 -2.73
N PHE A 47 0.11 1.40 -3.41
CA PHE A 47 -0.52 2.69 -3.67
C PHE A 47 -1.63 2.51 -4.72
N ILE A 48 -2.84 2.98 -4.38
CA ILE A 48 -3.99 2.99 -5.28
C ILE A 48 -4.41 4.46 -5.52
N PRO A 49 -5.21 4.77 -6.57
CA PRO A 49 -5.56 6.15 -6.91
C PRO A 49 -6.22 6.92 -5.75
N ASN A 50 -6.14 8.25 -5.82
CA ASN A 50 -6.69 9.19 -4.83
C ASN A 50 -5.98 9.12 -3.46
N GLY A 51 -4.65 9.03 -3.46
CA GLY A 51 -3.84 9.12 -2.23
C GLY A 51 -4.06 7.95 -1.25
N LYS A 52 -4.67 6.85 -1.71
CA LYS A 52 -4.98 5.70 -0.88
C LYS A 52 -3.85 4.68 -0.91
N MET A 53 -3.71 3.97 0.19
CA MET A 53 -2.71 2.94 0.37
C MET A 53 -3.37 1.67 0.87
N ARG A 54 -3.26 0.60 0.11
CA ARG A 54 -3.61 -0.75 0.57
C ARG A 54 -2.39 -1.37 1.23
N VAL A 55 -2.57 -1.95 2.40
CA VAL A 55 -1.55 -2.76 3.08
C VAL A 55 -2.07 -4.17 3.33
N GLU A 56 -1.19 -5.15 3.21
CA GLU A 56 -1.45 -6.56 3.45
C GLU A 56 -0.32 -7.15 4.28
N SER A 57 -0.66 -7.96 5.29
CA SER A 57 0.34 -8.60 6.15
C SER A 57 1.04 -9.71 5.36
N THR A 58 2.36 -9.78 5.46
CA THR A 58 3.14 -10.89 4.90
C THR A 58 2.87 -12.21 5.66
N PHE A 59 2.47 -12.13 6.93
CA PHE A 59 2.16 -13.29 7.76
C PHE A 59 0.70 -13.75 7.68
N TYR A 60 -0.17 -12.92 7.09
CA TYR A 60 -1.58 -13.22 6.86
C TYR A 60 -2.02 -12.67 5.50
N PRO A 61 -1.50 -13.25 4.39
CA PRO A 61 -1.80 -12.76 3.05
C PRO A 61 -3.25 -13.05 2.66
N SER A 62 -3.76 -12.30 1.68
CA SER A 62 -5.00 -12.66 0.99
C SER A 62 -4.81 -13.98 0.24
N GLN A 63 -5.85 -14.81 0.20
CA GLN A 63 -5.87 -16.09 -0.53
C GLN A 63 -6.31 -15.91 -1.98
N THR A 64 -7.02 -14.81 -2.27
CA THR A 64 -7.49 -14.47 -3.61
C THR A 64 -6.97 -13.11 -4.08
N ASP A 65 -7.10 -12.85 -5.38
CA ASP A 65 -6.81 -11.54 -5.97
C ASP A 65 -7.82 -10.44 -5.58
N GLU A 66 -8.82 -10.76 -4.75
CA GLU A 66 -9.78 -9.80 -4.22
C GLU A 66 -9.22 -8.97 -3.06
N HIS A 67 -8.03 -9.31 -2.56
CA HIS A 67 -7.34 -8.64 -1.47
C HIS A 67 -8.21 -8.57 -0.20
N GLU A 68 -8.85 -9.69 0.15
CA GLU A 68 -9.80 -9.77 1.26
C GLU A 68 -9.15 -9.55 2.64
N ASN A 69 -7.86 -9.85 2.78
CA ASN A 69 -7.09 -9.70 4.01
C ASN A 69 -6.25 -8.40 4.00
N SER A 70 -6.82 -7.33 3.47
CA SER A 70 -6.14 -6.04 3.31
C SER A 70 -6.77 -4.91 4.13
N ILE A 71 -6.00 -3.86 4.38
CA ILE A 71 -6.48 -2.61 4.95
C ILE A 71 -6.18 -1.48 3.98
N VAL A 72 -7.18 -0.69 3.63
CA VAL A 72 -7.03 0.49 2.78
C VAL A 72 -7.08 1.74 3.66
N PHE A 73 -5.97 2.45 3.73
CA PHE A 73 -5.86 3.77 4.33
C PHE A 73 -6.10 4.86 3.30
N ASP A 74 -6.89 5.84 3.67
CA ASP A 74 -7.13 7.08 2.93
C ASP A 74 -6.44 8.21 3.70
N GLY A 75 -5.23 8.57 3.27
CA GLY A 75 -4.41 9.57 3.94
C GLY A 75 -4.98 10.99 3.82
N GLU A 76 -5.78 11.27 2.78
CA GLU A 76 -6.41 12.57 2.59
C GLU A 76 -7.59 12.77 3.54
N ARG A 77 -8.39 11.71 3.75
CA ARG A 77 -9.58 11.75 4.62
C ARG A 77 -9.30 11.31 6.05
N GLY A 78 -8.14 10.73 6.32
CA GLY A 78 -7.82 10.12 7.62
C GLY A 78 -8.74 8.94 7.95
N THR A 79 -9.17 8.18 6.94
CA THR A 79 -10.08 7.05 7.13
C THR A 79 -9.42 5.72 6.75
N MET A 80 -9.99 4.62 7.24
CA MET A 80 -9.56 3.28 6.83
C MET A 80 -10.75 2.39 6.49
N LYS A 81 -10.52 1.41 5.61
CA LYS A 81 -11.48 0.36 5.25
C LYS A 81 -10.80 -1.00 5.27
N VAL A 82 -11.55 -2.02 5.67
CA VAL A 82 -11.08 -3.41 5.65
C VAL A 82 -11.50 -4.09 4.35
N GLY A 83 -10.57 -4.84 3.75
CA GLY A 83 -10.79 -5.72 2.60
C GLY A 83 -11.83 -6.80 2.91
N GLY A 84 -12.47 -7.33 1.86
CA GLY A 84 -13.58 -8.29 2.01
C GLY A 84 -14.86 -7.71 2.64
N GLY A 85 -14.85 -6.43 3.03
CA GLY A 85 -16.00 -5.72 3.61
C GLY A 85 -16.14 -5.87 5.13
N PRO A 86 -17.06 -5.13 5.76
CA PRO A 86 -17.18 -5.04 7.22
C PRO A 86 -17.64 -6.34 7.90
N ARG A 87 -18.10 -7.33 7.14
CA ARG A 87 -18.55 -8.64 7.62
C ARG A 87 -17.61 -9.78 7.20
N SER A 88 -16.42 -9.48 6.66
CA SER A 88 -15.43 -10.51 6.34
C SER A 88 -14.89 -11.16 7.62
N ASP A 89 -14.32 -12.36 7.48
CA ASP A 89 -13.57 -13.02 8.56
C ASP A 89 -12.43 -12.14 9.05
N PHE A 90 -11.71 -11.52 8.11
CA PHE A 90 -10.62 -10.59 8.42
C PHE A 90 -11.09 -9.38 9.22
N ALA A 91 -12.22 -8.76 8.84
CA ALA A 91 -12.79 -7.64 9.58
C ALA A 91 -13.18 -8.01 11.01
N ARG A 92 -13.74 -9.21 11.22
CA ARG A 92 -13.99 -9.72 12.57
C ARG A 92 -12.70 -9.95 13.35
N ARG A 93 -11.70 -10.57 12.71
CA ARG A 93 -10.42 -10.93 13.32
C ARG A 93 -9.70 -9.72 13.91
N ILE A 94 -9.66 -8.60 13.18
CA ILE A 94 -8.93 -7.40 13.58
C ILE A 94 -9.79 -6.36 14.31
N ASN A 95 -11.08 -6.65 14.55
CA ASN A 95 -12.03 -5.67 15.07
C ASN A 95 -11.63 -5.12 16.46
N ASP A 96 -11.13 -5.98 17.33
CA ASP A 96 -10.72 -5.59 18.68
C ASP A 96 -9.49 -4.68 18.64
N GLN A 97 -8.54 -5.01 17.75
CA GLN A 97 -7.36 -4.19 17.49
C GLN A 97 -7.74 -2.83 16.90
N ILE A 98 -8.74 -2.76 16.02
CA ILE A 98 -9.30 -1.49 15.52
C ILE A 98 -9.92 -0.70 16.66
N GLY A 99 -10.71 -1.35 17.53
CA GLY A 99 -11.33 -0.71 18.68
C GLY A 99 -10.28 -0.04 19.57
N PHE A 100 -9.31 -0.82 20.03
CA PHE A 100 -8.29 -0.34 20.95
C PHE A 100 -7.31 0.64 20.28
N TRP A 101 -6.61 0.24 19.22
CA TRP A 101 -5.53 1.06 18.68
C TRP A 101 -6.00 2.24 17.84
N VAL A 102 -7.07 2.05 17.05
CA VAL A 102 -7.54 3.10 16.14
C VAL A 102 -8.56 4.01 16.82
N ARG A 103 -9.61 3.46 17.43
CA ARG A 103 -10.69 4.27 18.01
C ARG A 103 -10.31 4.88 19.35
N GLU A 104 -9.71 4.11 20.25
CA GLU A 104 -9.36 4.62 21.59
C GLU A 104 -8.02 5.35 21.60
N LYS A 105 -6.98 4.79 20.95
CA LYS A 105 -5.62 5.35 21.00
C LYS A 105 -5.27 6.27 19.82
N GLY A 106 -5.99 6.21 18.70
CA GLY A 106 -5.65 6.97 17.49
C GLY A 106 -4.27 6.63 16.92
N CYS A 107 -3.76 5.42 17.16
CA CYS A 107 -2.38 5.02 16.88
C CYS A 107 -2.32 3.92 15.81
N ILE A 108 -2.23 4.32 14.54
CA ILE A 108 -2.07 3.40 13.40
C ILE A 108 -0.75 2.60 13.48
N PRO A 109 0.40 3.17 13.88
CA PRO A 109 1.62 2.37 14.06
C PRO A 109 1.46 1.28 15.11
N GLY A 110 0.80 1.58 16.24
CA GLY A 110 0.50 0.59 17.29
C GLY A 110 -0.45 -0.49 16.80
N PHE A 111 -1.47 -0.12 16.03
CA PHE A 111 -2.39 -1.05 15.38
C PHE A 111 -1.66 -2.04 14.46
N LEU A 112 -0.84 -1.55 13.53
CA LEU A 112 -0.11 -2.41 12.60
C LEU A 112 0.92 -3.28 13.32
N ALA A 113 1.61 -2.75 14.32
CA ALA A 113 2.56 -3.52 15.12
C ALA A 113 1.88 -4.67 15.89
N ALA A 114 0.72 -4.41 16.50
CA ALA A 114 -0.05 -5.44 17.20
C ALA A 114 -0.47 -6.56 16.25
N LEU A 115 -0.98 -6.20 15.07
CA LEU A 115 -1.34 -7.18 14.03
C LEU A 115 -0.13 -7.96 13.51
N THR A 116 1.02 -7.29 13.30
CA THR A 116 2.25 -7.97 12.88
C THR A 116 2.64 -9.06 13.88
N LEU A 117 2.64 -8.75 15.18
CA LEU A 117 2.99 -9.71 16.22
C LEU A 117 1.99 -10.86 16.29
N GLU A 118 0.70 -10.55 16.29
CA GLU A 118 -0.37 -11.55 16.35
C GLU A 118 -0.31 -12.52 15.16
N PHE A 119 -0.22 -11.99 13.94
CA PHE A 119 -0.13 -12.83 12.73
C PHE A 119 1.19 -13.61 12.65
N TYR A 120 2.31 -13.03 13.08
CA TYR A 120 3.58 -13.73 13.11
C TYR A 120 3.56 -14.93 14.07
N GLU A 121 3.00 -14.76 15.27
CA GLU A 121 2.89 -15.86 16.24
C GLU A 121 2.01 -17.00 15.71
N GLU A 122 0.91 -16.68 15.03
CA GLU A 122 0.03 -17.69 14.42
C GLU A 122 0.71 -18.40 13.26
N HIS A 123 1.33 -17.64 12.35
CA HIS A 123 2.05 -18.19 11.21
C HIS A 123 3.17 -19.14 11.66
N THR A 124 3.92 -18.76 12.70
CA THR A 124 5.00 -19.60 13.25
C THR A 124 4.49 -20.83 14.00
N ARG A 125 3.34 -20.77 14.66
CA ARG A 125 2.70 -21.95 15.27
C ARG A 125 2.16 -22.92 14.21
N ALA A 126 1.55 -22.41 13.14
CA ALA A 126 1.03 -23.22 12.04
C ALA A 126 2.14 -23.89 11.21
N SER A 127 3.36 -23.34 11.24
CA SER A 127 4.54 -23.87 10.54
C SER A 127 5.31 -24.93 11.33
N LYS A 128 4.89 -25.25 12.57
CA LYS A 128 5.47 -26.32 13.41
C LYS A 128 4.63 -27.57 13.34
#